data_AF-A0A556W2L8-F1
#
_entry.id   AF-A0A556W2L8-F1
#
_cell.length_a   1.000
_cell.length_b   1.000
_cell.length_c   1.000
_cell.angle_alpha   90.00
_cell.angle_beta   90.00
_cell.angle_gamma   90.00
#
_symmetry.space_group_name_H-M   'P 1'
#
loop_
_entity.id
_entity.type
_entity.pdbx_description
1 polymer ?
#
loop_
_entity_poly.entity_id
_entity_poly.type
_entity_poly.pdbx_seq_one_letter_code
_entity_poly.pdbx_strand_id
1 'polypeptide(L)'
;MAVYGGIQARELDYWLNALINAAYDRRYPLANVHGSQPRARSARQDLLDMANSYHTNRQGSEATAIALGRWCQAYLTEEEWYQLTGARLSGNDTPADWLVRHHTG
;
A
#
# COMPACT_ATOMS: atom_id res chain seq x y z
N MET A 1 10.43 -13.75 23.05
CA MET A 1 10.88 -12.49 22.44
C MET A 1 10.58 -12.58 20.95
N ALA A 2 9.39 -12.16 20.52
CA ALA A 2 9.01 -12.18 19.12
C ALA A 2 9.62 -10.96 18.44
N VAL A 3 10.71 -11.16 17.73
CA VAL A 3 11.28 -10.16 16.82
C VAL A 3 10.40 -10.18 15.57
N TYR A 4 9.27 -9.50 15.61
CA TYR A 4 8.68 -8.89 14.42
C TYR A 4 9.30 -7.50 14.35
N GLY A 5 10.54 -7.48 13.83
CA GLY A 5 11.44 -6.34 13.87
C GLY A 5 10.87 -5.16 13.11
N GLY A 6 10.49 -4.13 13.88
CA GLY A 6 10.73 -2.73 13.55
C GLY A 6 10.34 -2.30 12.15
N ILE A 7 9.03 -2.16 11.90
CA ILE A 7 8.60 -1.23 10.87
C ILE A 7 9.13 0.15 11.27
N GLN A 8 10.15 0.63 10.57
CA GLN A 8 10.55 2.02 10.70
C GLN A 8 9.35 2.85 10.23
N ALA A 9 8.74 3.59 11.15
CA ALA A 9 7.61 4.48 10.90
C ALA A 9 7.78 5.32 9.61
N ARG A 10 9.03 5.69 9.33
CA ARG A 10 9.44 6.47 8.16
C ARG A 10 9.23 5.76 6.82
N GLU A 11 9.41 4.45 6.74
CA GLU A 11 9.18 3.71 5.48
C GLU A 11 7.70 3.48 5.23
N LEU A 12 6.92 3.19 6.28
CA LEU A 12 5.48 3.08 6.17
C LEU A 12 4.84 4.40 5.70
N ASP A 13 5.28 5.52 6.27
CA ASP A 13 4.85 6.85 5.86
C ASP A 13 5.22 7.14 4.39
N TYR A 14 6.42 6.74 3.96
CA TYR A 14 6.85 6.85 2.58
C TYR A 14 5.92 6.07 1.64
N TRP A 15 5.61 4.81 1.94
CA TRP A 15 4.77 3.98 1.08
C TRP A 15 3.31 4.43 1.05
N LEU A 16 2.76 4.87 2.19
CA LEU A 16 1.42 5.48 2.23
C LEU A 16 1.38 6.72 1.34
N ASN A 17 2.35 7.62 1.46
CA ASN A 17 2.42 8.81 0.62
C ASN A 17 2.65 8.48 -0.87
N ALA A 18 3.52 7.51 -1.18
CA ALA A 18 3.78 7.07 -2.55
C ALA A 18 2.51 6.48 -3.20
N LEU A 19 1.79 5.61 -2.49
CA LEU A 19 0.56 4.99 -2.99
C LEU A 19 -0.58 6.01 -3.10
N ILE A 20 -0.71 6.95 -2.15
CA ILE A 20 -1.67 8.06 -2.26
C ILE A 20 -1.34 8.92 -3.49
N ASN A 21 -0.07 9.31 -3.67
CA ASN A 21 0.31 10.12 -4.83
C ASN A 21 0.06 9.38 -6.15
N ALA A 22 0.41 8.09 -6.23
CA ALA A 22 0.14 7.26 -7.39
C ALA A 22 -1.36 7.09 -7.63
N ALA A 23 -2.16 6.97 -6.58
CA ALA A 23 -3.61 6.88 -6.63
C ALA A 23 -4.27 8.14 -7.23
N TYR A 24 -3.66 9.30 -6.99
CA TYR A 24 -4.08 10.62 -7.48
C TYR A 24 -3.39 11.05 -8.78
N ASP A 25 -2.42 10.28 -9.29
CA ASP A 25 -1.73 10.62 -10.53
C ASP A 25 -2.74 10.64 -11.70
N ARG A 26 -2.75 11.77 -12.42
CA ARG A 26 -3.61 12.00 -13.58
C ARG A 26 -3.19 11.19 -14.81
N ARG A 27 -1.95 10.71 -14.86
CA ARG A 27 -1.37 9.93 -15.97
C ARG A 27 -1.75 8.45 -15.88
N TYR A 28 -1.78 7.90 -14.67
CA TYR A 28 -2.15 6.50 -14.39
C TYR A 28 -3.15 6.43 -13.23
N PRO A 29 -4.35 7.02 -13.37
CA PRO A 29 -5.32 7.02 -12.28
C PRO A 29 -5.73 5.59 -11.96
N LEU A 30 -5.89 5.25 -10.67
CA LEU A 30 -6.42 3.94 -10.24
C LEU A 30 -7.72 3.53 -10.95
N ALA A 31 -8.49 4.48 -11.49
CA ALA A 31 -9.66 4.23 -12.31
C ALA A 31 -9.35 3.52 -13.64
N ASN A 32 -8.19 3.81 -14.25
CA ASN A 32 -7.69 3.12 -15.44
C ASN A 32 -7.08 1.77 -15.09
N VAL A 33 -6.50 1.67 -13.89
CA VAL A 33 -5.81 0.48 -13.35
C VAL A 33 -6.85 -0.59 -12.97
N HIS A 34 -7.88 -0.24 -12.20
CA HIS A 34 -8.94 -1.15 -11.77
C HIS A 34 -10.10 -1.35 -12.76
N GLY A 35 -10.07 -0.68 -13.91
CA GLY A 35 -11.14 -0.72 -14.93
C GLY A 35 -12.51 -0.16 -14.48
N SER A 36 -12.66 0.30 -13.23
CA SER A 36 -13.93 0.82 -12.69
C SER A 36 -13.70 1.98 -11.72
N GLN A 37 -14.34 3.11 -12.01
CA GLN A 37 -14.31 4.33 -11.19
C GLN A 37 -14.75 4.14 -9.72
N PRO A 38 -15.80 3.35 -9.39
CA PRO A 38 -16.22 3.17 -8.00
C PRO A 38 -15.20 2.40 -7.16
N ARG A 39 -14.60 1.31 -7.70
CA ARG A 39 -13.58 0.54 -6.99
C ARG A 39 -12.33 1.38 -6.72
N ALA A 40 -11.90 2.17 -7.70
CA ALA A 40 -10.81 3.12 -7.53
C ALA A 40 -11.09 4.21 -6.49
N ARG A 41 -12.34 4.65 -6.37
CA ARG A 41 -12.74 5.62 -5.35
C ARG A 41 -12.67 5.02 -3.95
N SER A 42 -13.18 3.80 -3.77
CA SER A 42 -13.08 3.07 -2.50
C SER A 42 -11.63 2.81 -2.11
N ALA A 43 -10.82 2.32 -3.06
CA ALA A 43 -9.40 2.07 -2.83
C ALA A 43 -8.64 3.34 -2.38
N ARG A 44 -8.93 4.49 -3.01
CA ARG A 44 -8.38 5.80 -2.60
C ARG A 44 -8.80 6.20 -1.19
N GLN A 45 -10.09 6.06 -0.89
CA GLN A 45 -10.64 6.45 0.40
C GLN A 45 -10.02 5.60 1.51
N ASP A 46 -9.89 4.29 1.30
CA ASP A 46 -9.26 3.37 2.25
C ASP A 46 -7.79 3.78 2.55
N LEU A 47 -7.01 4.18 1.55
CA LEU A 47 -5.64 4.67 1.76
C LEU A 47 -5.60 5.95 2.59
N LEU A 48 -6.49 6.90 2.32
CA LEU A 48 -6.57 8.15 3.07
C LEU A 48 -6.98 7.91 4.53
N ASP A 49 -7.95 7.04 4.76
CA ASP A 49 -8.38 6.65 6.11
C ASP A 49 -7.26 5.92 6.87
N MET A 50 -6.50 5.04 6.20
CA MET A 50 -5.31 4.41 6.79
C MET A 50 -4.22 5.42 7.15
N ALA A 51 -3.87 6.33 6.23
CA ALA A 51 -2.85 7.35 6.49
C ALA A 51 -3.27 8.29 7.63
N ASN A 52 -4.52 8.73 7.64
CA ASN A 52 -5.06 9.55 8.72
C ASN A 52 -5.05 8.83 10.07
N SER A 53 -5.44 7.54 10.10
CA SER A 53 -5.41 6.72 11.32
C SER A 53 -3.99 6.51 11.85
N TYR A 54 -3.02 6.41 10.95
CA TYR A 54 -1.61 6.32 11.28
C TYR A 54 -1.04 7.65 11.80
N HIS A 55 -1.28 8.77 11.10
CA HIS A 55 -0.80 10.11 11.50
C HIS A 55 -1.42 10.60 12.79
N THR A 56 -2.68 10.27 13.06
CA THR A 56 -3.36 10.59 14.32
C THR A 56 -2.99 9.64 15.47
N ASN A 57 -2.06 8.70 15.22
CA ASN A 57 -1.61 7.69 16.18
C ASN A 57 -2.75 6.83 16.74
N ARG A 58 -3.87 6.72 16.00
CA ARG A 58 -5.01 5.84 16.32
C ARG A 58 -4.70 4.38 16.00
N GLN A 59 -3.78 4.14 15.06
CA GLN A 59 -3.33 2.83 14.64
C GLN A 59 -1.81 2.78 14.65
N GLY A 60 -1.24 1.77 15.33
CA GLY A 60 0.21 1.56 15.40
C GLY A 60 0.80 1.16 14.05
N SER A 61 2.10 1.39 13.85
CA SER A 61 2.81 1.08 12.59
C SER A 61 2.62 -0.36 12.13
N GLU A 62 2.66 -1.33 13.04
CA GLU A 62 2.43 -2.74 12.75
C GLU A 62 1.02 -3.02 12.22
N ALA A 63 0.01 -2.50 12.91
CA ALA A 63 -1.38 -2.65 12.48
C ALA A 63 -1.63 -1.97 11.13
N THR A 64 -1.01 -0.82 10.87
CA THR A 64 -1.12 -0.10 9.60
C THR A 64 -0.41 -0.83 8.47
N ALA A 65 0.76 -1.42 8.71
CA ALA A 65 1.45 -2.23 7.69
C ALA A 65 0.65 -3.48 7.30
N ILE A 66 0.03 -4.15 8.26
CA ILE A 66 -0.87 -5.28 8.00
C ILE A 66 -2.09 -4.82 7.18
N ALA A 67 -2.68 -3.68 7.53
CA ALA A 67 -3.81 -3.11 6.80
C ALA A 67 -3.43 -2.72 5.37
N LEU A 68 -2.24 -2.13 5.19
CA LEU A 68 -1.70 -1.76 3.88
C LEU A 68 -1.48 -3.00 3.01
N GLY A 69 -0.90 -4.07 3.57
CA GLY A 69 -0.76 -5.35 2.85
C GLY A 69 -2.10 -5.91 2.40
N ARG A 70 -3.11 -5.93 3.28
CA ARG A 70 -4.46 -6.38 2.93
C ARG A 70 -5.10 -5.52 1.84
N TRP A 71 -4.90 -4.21 1.90
CA TRP A 71 -5.36 -3.29 0.87
C TRP A 71 -4.72 -3.60 -0.48
N CYS A 72 -3.40 -3.81 -0.51
CA CYS A 72 -2.70 -4.19 -1.73
C CYS A 72 -3.22 -5.53 -2.28
N GLN A 73 -3.50 -6.54 -1.45
CA GLN A 73 -4.11 -7.79 -1.91
C GLN A 73 -5.54 -7.63 -2.45
N ALA A 74 -6.34 -6.75 -1.83
CA ALA A 74 -7.75 -6.57 -2.20
C ALA A 74 -7.92 -5.74 -3.48
N TYR A 75 -7.03 -4.78 -3.70
CA TYR A 75 -7.16 -3.80 -4.78
C TYR A 75 -6.09 -3.95 -5.86
N LEU A 76 -4.87 -4.38 -5.57
CA LEU A 76 -3.78 -4.44 -6.54
C LEU A 76 -3.44 -5.85 -6.99
N THR A 77 -3.44 -6.04 -8.30
CA THR A 77 -2.78 -7.16 -8.97
C THR A 77 -1.29 -6.86 -9.20
N GLU A 78 -0.53 -7.87 -9.60
CA GLU A 78 0.91 -7.73 -9.89
C GLU A 78 1.20 -6.70 -10.98
N GLU A 79 0.40 -6.65 -12.04
CA GLU A 79 0.57 -5.66 -13.12
C GLU A 79 0.29 -4.24 -12.64
N GLU A 80 -0.77 -4.06 -11.85
CA GLU A 80 -1.14 -2.76 -11.28
C GLU A 80 -0.08 -2.27 -10.28
N TRP A 81 0.50 -3.17 -9.49
CA TRP A 81 1.62 -2.87 -8.60
C TRP A 81 2.86 -2.42 -9.39
N TYR A 82 3.21 -3.12 -10.46
CA TYR A 82 4.34 -2.75 -11.31
C TYR A 82 4.13 -1.38 -11.97
N GLN A 83 2.92 -1.09 -12.43
CA GLN A 83 2.57 0.22 -13.01
C GLN A 83 2.65 1.36 -11.99
N LEU A 84 2.26 1.11 -10.73
CA LEU A 84 2.24 2.13 -9.67
C LEU A 84 3.60 2.37 -9.02
N THR A 85 4.39 1.32 -8.82
CA THR A 85 5.64 1.37 -8.05
C THR A 85 6.89 1.25 -8.90
N GLY A 86 6.77 0.73 -10.14
CA GLY A 86 7.90 0.32 -10.96
C GLY A 86 8.66 -0.90 -10.43
N ALA A 87 8.23 -1.48 -9.30
CA ALA A 87 8.87 -2.63 -8.68
C ALA A 87 8.27 -3.93 -9.23
N ARG A 88 9.13 -4.83 -9.69
CA ARG A 88 8.71 -6.15 -10.15
C ARG A 88 8.61 -7.09 -8.96
N LEU A 89 7.45 -7.73 -8.80
CA LEU A 89 7.28 -8.81 -7.83
C LEU A 89 8.12 -10.02 -8.28
N SER A 90 8.79 -10.69 -7.35
CA SER A 90 9.39 -11.99 -7.68
C SER A 90 8.24 -12.98 -7.87
N GLY A 91 8.35 -13.92 -8.81
CA GLY A 91 7.22 -14.58 -9.49
C GLY A 91 6.16 -15.36 -8.68
N ASN A 92 6.16 -15.27 -7.35
CA ASN A 92 5.08 -15.73 -6.45
C ASN A 92 4.72 -14.72 -5.33
N ASP A 93 5.37 -13.56 -5.26
CA ASP A 93 5.12 -12.58 -4.20
C ASP A 93 3.90 -11.74 -4.54
N THR A 94 2.96 -11.62 -3.61
CA THR A 94 1.91 -10.60 -3.73
C THR A 94 2.48 -9.21 -3.39
N PRO A 95 1.85 -8.12 -3.83
CA PRO A 95 2.17 -6.77 -3.35
C PRO A 95 2.33 -6.67 -1.82
N ALA A 96 1.51 -7.42 -1.08
CA ALA A 96 1.59 -7.49 0.38
C ALA A 96 2.82 -8.25 0.88
N ASP A 97 3.16 -9.39 0.27
CA ASP A 97 4.37 -10.15 0.61
C ASP A 97 5.63 -9.33 0.32
N TRP A 98 5.62 -8.58 -0.78
CA TRP A 98 6.72 -7.69 -1.14
C TRP A 98 6.91 -6.58 -0.11
N LEU A 99 5.82 -5.91 0.29
CA LEU A 99 5.86 -4.93 1.36
C LEU A 99 6.43 -5.56 2.63
N VAL A 100 5.85 -6.66 3.12
CA VAL A 100 6.31 -7.32 4.34
C VAL A 100 7.80 -7.71 4.28
N ARG A 101 8.28 -8.27 3.15
CA ARG A 101 9.68 -8.69 2.98
C ARG A 101 10.65 -7.51 2.87
N HIS A 102 10.26 -6.43 2.20
CA HIS A 102 11.06 -5.23 2.09
C HIS A 102 10.96 -4.30 3.32
N HIS A 103 10.04 -4.58 4.26
CA HIS A 103 9.92 -3.88 5.54
C HIS A 103 10.71 -4.51 6.70
N THR A 104 11.25 -5.73 6.52
CA THR A 104 12.10 -6.39 7.53
C THR A 104 13.60 -6.04 7.42
N GLY A 105 13.92 -4.86 6.87
CA GLY A 105 15.29 -4.39 6.63
C GLY A 105 15.88 -3.57 7.78
#